data_AF-A0A7X3JR40-F1
#
_entry.id   AF-A0A7X3JR40-F1
#
_cell.length_a   1.000
_cell.length_b   1.000
_cell.length_c   1.000
_cell.angle_alpha   90.00
_cell.angle_beta   90.00
_cell.angle_gamma   90.00
#
_symmetry.space_group_name_H-M   'P 1'
#
loop_
_entity.id
_entity.type
_entity.pdbx_description
1 polymer ?
#
loop_
_entity_poly.entity_id
_entity_poly.type
_entity_poly.pdbx_seq_one_letter_code
_entity_poly.pdbx_strand_id
1 'polypeptide(L)'
;MHVDWQEFWCSAWRLISSDGAPAWVQAIGSMVALYVAFRVSRISVEHAGLLKQKTVFSIAEATRDYANQIRAAIHNIGDDPGSNASLYDVYNRDVTAGLVRALQGVPVHELASGQQVQAILGLANQLVFMGNATDKLLGAPSMETENLKALESVGGDHAQRRRLSNILLTVLKKNALNHLDKIEEHYNSLKSTLEN
;
A
#
# COMPACT_ATOMS: atom_id res chain seq x y z
N MET A 1 28.45 10.05 -35.87
CA MET A 1 27.60 10.34 -37.04
C MET A 1 26.21 10.63 -36.53
N HIS A 2 25.83 11.92 -36.48
CA HIS A 2 24.47 12.32 -36.11
C HIS A 2 23.59 12.11 -37.34
N VAL A 3 22.67 11.14 -37.28
CA VAL A 3 21.62 11.00 -38.29
C VAL A 3 20.61 12.10 -37.99
N ASP A 4 20.53 13.08 -38.87
CA ASP A 4 19.57 14.18 -38.74
C ASP A 4 18.19 13.67 -39.16
N TRP A 5 17.44 13.18 -38.17
CA TRP A 5 16.14 12.55 -38.36
C TRP A 5 15.13 13.50 -39.02
N GLN A 6 15.28 14.82 -38.85
CA GLN A 6 14.41 15.81 -39.49
C GLN A 6 14.58 15.83 -41.02
N GLU A 7 15.82 15.79 -41.52
CA GLU A 7 16.07 15.75 -42.97
C GLU A 7 15.60 14.43 -43.59
N PHE A 8 15.72 13.32 -42.86
CA PHE A 8 15.21 12.02 -43.29
C PHE A 8 13.69 12.01 -43.40
N TRP A 9 12.98 12.54 -42.39
CA TRP A 9 11.51 12.63 -42.40
C TRP A 9 11.01 13.60 -43.47
N CYS A 10 11.65 14.75 -43.67
CA CYS A 10 11.29 15.70 -44.72
C CYS A 10 11.51 15.12 -46.12
N SER A 11 12.59 14.35 -46.33
CA SER A 11 12.89 13.70 -47.61
C SER A 11 11.93 12.55 -47.89
N ALA A 12 11.60 11.74 -46.87
CA ALA A 12 10.61 10.68 -46.97
C ALA A 12 9.21 11.23 -47.25
N TRP A 13 8.82 12.32 -46.59
CA TRP A 13 7.54 12.99 -46.80
C TRP A 13 7.41 13.55 -48.22
N ARG A 14 8.46 14.17 -48.77
CA ARG A 14 8.50 14.65 -50.16
C ARG A 14 8.37 13.54 -51.20
N LEU A 15 8.96 12.37 -50.94
CA LEU A 15 8.84 11.19 -51.82
C LEU A 15 7.42 10.64 -51.83
N ILE A 16 6.77 10.59 -50.66
CA ILE A 16 5.40 10.10 -50.48
C ILE A 16 4.36 11.10 -51.01
N SER A 17 4.64 12.41 -50.94
CA SER A 17 3.72 13.48 -51.36
C SER A 17 3.90 13.93 -52.82
N SER A 18 4.74 13.26 -53.61
CA SER A 18 4.89 13.60 -55.04
C SER A 18 3.74 12.99 -55.85
N ASP A 19 3.12 13.79 -56.73
CA ASP A 19 1.96 13.45 -57.58
C ASP A 19 2.20 12.28 -58.59
N GLY A 20 3.30 11.53 -58.45
CA GLY A 20 3.66 10.38 -59.28
C GLY A 20 4.11 9.15 -58.48
N ALA A 21 3.93 9.12 -57.16
CA ALA A 21 4.28 7.95 -56.36
C ALA A 21 3.35 6.76 -56.69
N PRO A 22 3.88 5.58 -57.07
CA PRO A 22 3.05 4.43 -57.38
C PRO A 22 2.18 4.01 -56.18
N ALA A 23 0.94 3.59 -56.44
CA ALA A 23 -0.01 3.16 -55.39
C ALA A 23 0.56 2.09 -54.44
N TRP A 24 1.53 1.28 -54.88
CA TRP A 24 2.22 0.29 -54.06
C TRP A 24 3.12 0.91 -52.97
N VAL A 25 3.72 2.08 -53.22
CA VAL A 25 4.55 2.81 -52.23
C VAL A 25 3.67 3.37 -51.11
N GLN A 26 2.51 3.91 -51.47
CA GLN A 26 1.53 4.44 -50.52
C GLN A 26 0.97 3.32 -49.63
N ALA A 27 0.66 2.16 -50.19
CA ALA A 27 0.20 0.99 -49.45
C ALA A 27 1.25 0.47 -48.44
N ILE A 28 2.52 0.36 -48.85
CA ILE A 28 3.62 -0.05 -47.97
C ILE A 28 3.83 1.00 -46.86
N GLY A 29 3.78 2.29 -47.19
CA GLY A 29 3.87 3.38 -46.22
C GLY A 29 2.79 3.31 -45.14
N SER A 30 1.54 3.01 -45.52
CA SER A 30 0.45 2.81 -44.56
C SER A 30 0.64 1.58 -43.67
N MET A 31 1.17 0.47 -44.18
CA MET A 31 1.45 -0.73 -43.36
C MET A 31 2.57 -0.47 -42.35
N VAL A 32 3.64 0.22 -42.76
CA VAL A 32 4.75 0.60 -41.87
C VAL A 32 4.27 1.58 -40.80
N ALA A 33 3.45 2.56 -41.15
CA ALA A 33 2.86 3.49 -40.19
C ALA A 33 1.99 2.77 -39.15
N LEU A 34 1.18 1.80 -39.58
CA LEU A 34 0.33 0.99 -38.69
C LEU A 34 1.16 0.11 -37.76
N TYR A 35 2.25 -0.48 -38.27
CA TYR A 35 3.19 -1.27 -37.48
C TYR A 35 3.92 -0.41 -36.43
N VAL A 36 4.39 0.78 -36.82
CA VAL A 36 5.03 1.73 -35.91
C VAL A 36 4.03 2.23 -34.87
N ALA A 37 2.80 2.59 -35.26
CA ALA A 37 1.76 3.01 -34.33
C ALA A 37 1.42 1.88 -33.32
N PHE A 38 1.35 0.64 -33.77
CA PHE A 38 1.13 -0.53 -32.91
C PHE A 38 2.30 -0.75 -31.94
N ARG A 39 3.55 -0.61 -32.39
CA ARG A 39 4.74 -0.76 -31.54
C ARG A 39 4.87 0.37 -30.52
N VAL A 40 4.67 1.63 -30.95
CA VAL A 40 4.69 2.80 -30.06
C VAL A 40 3.57 2.73 -29.04
N SER A 41 2.36 2.31 -29.44
CA SER A 41 1.24 2.08 -28.53
C SER A 41 1.59 1.00 -27.49
N ARG A 42 2.12 -0.15 -27.90
CA ARG A 42 2.51 -1.22 -26.96
C ARG A 42 3.61 -0.78 -25.98
N ILE A 43 4.63 -0.06 -26.45
CA ILE A 43 5.70 0.46 -25.58
C ILE A 43 5.13 1.44 -24.55
N SER A 44 4.23 2.34 -24.96
CA SER A 44 3.61 3.30 -24.03
C SER A 44 2.72 2.63 -22.97
N VAL A 45 2.00 1.57 -23.36
CA VAL A 45 1.12 0.81 -22.47
C VAL A 45 1.95 -0.04 -21.48
N GLU A 46 3.02 -0.67 -21.94
CA GLU A 46 3.94 -1.43 -21.08
C GLU A 46 4.64 -0.52 -20.06
N HIS A 47 5.13 0.65 -20.49
CA HIS A 47 5.76 1.61 -19.57
C HIS A 47 4.76 2.17 -18.54
N ALA A 48 3.54 2.47 -18.97
CA ALA A 48 2.48 2.93 -18.06
C ALA A 48 2.07 1.85 -17.05
N GLY A 49 2.00 0.58 -17.48
CA GLY A 49 1.71 -0.55 -16.60
C GLY A 49 2.77 -0.75 -15.52
N LEU A 50 4.05 -0.70 -15.90
CA LEU A 50 5.17 -0.82 -14.96
C LEU A 50 5.22 0.32 -13.93
N LEU A 51 4.98 1.56 -14.38
CA LEU A 51 4.98 2.71 -13.49
C LEU A 51 3.87 2.59 -12.43
N LYS A 52 2.68 2.16 -12.85
CA LYS A 52 1.53 1.95 -11.95
C LYS A 52 1.78 0.81 -10.96
N GLN A 53 2.33 -0.32 -11.41
CA GLN A 53 2.68 -1.43 -10.53
C GLN A 53 3.68 -0.99 -9.45
N LYS A 54 4.67 -0.18 -9.84
CA LYS A 54 5.63 0.43 -8.91
C LYS A 54 4.92 1.34 -7.91
N THR A 55 3.98 2.18 -8.34
CA THR A 55 3.21 3.04 -7.43
C THR A 55 2.40 2.23 -6.43
N VAL A 56 1.70 1.17 -6.88
CA VAL A 56 0.93 0.27 -5.99
C VAL A 56 1.84 -0.36 -4.95
N PHE A 57 3.01 -0.85 -5.38
CA PHE A 57 3.99 -1.43 -4.46
C PHE A 57 4.55 -0.39 -3.48
N SER A 58 4.85 0.82 -3.92
CA SER A 58 5.31 1.91 -3.03
C SER A 58 4.26 2.26 -1.96
N ILE A 59 2.97 2.22 -2.28
CA ILE A 59 1.90 2.41 -1.28
C ILE A 59 1.89 1.26 -0.27
N ALA A 60 2.05 0.02 -0.74
CA ALA A 60 2.11 -1.16 0.13
C ALA A 60 3.36 -1.15 1.03
N GLU A 61 4.52 -0.74 0.50
CA GLU A 61 5.78 -0.59 1.22
C GLU A 61 5.68 0.50 2.29
N ALA A 62 5.16 1.69 1.93
CA ALA A 62 4.89 2.76 2.91
C ALA A 62 3.93 2.31 4.03
N THR A 63 2.92 1.50 3.68
CA THR A 63 2.00 0.91 4.66
C THR A 63 2.72 -0.03 5.62
N ARG A 64 3.60 -0.90 5.10
CA ARG A 64 4.42 -1.81 5.91
C ARG A 64 5.38 -1.04 6.82
N ASP A 65 6.05 -0.03 6.30
CA ASP A 65 7.00 0.76 7.08
C ASP A 65 6.31 1.52 8.22
N TYR A 66 5.14 2.09 7.96
CA TYR A 66 4.29 2.68 9.00
C TYR A 66 3.85 1.64 10.04
N ALA A 67 3.42 0.46 9.61
CA ALA A 67 3.07 -0.65 10.50
C ALA A 67 4.28 -1.10 11.36
N ASN A 68 5.49 -1.12 10.81
CA ASN A 68 6.71 -1.47 11.52
C ASN A 68 7.08 -0.43 12.60
N GLN A 69 6.86 0.86 12.34
CA GLN A 69 7.05 1.92 13.34
C GLN A 69 6.09 1.74 14.52
N ILE A 70 4.83 1.44 14.24
CA ILE A 70 3.83 1.14 15.27
C ILE A 70 4.21 -0.13 16.04
N ARG A 71 4.64 -1.19 15.35
CA ARG A 71 5.13 -2.43 15.99
C ARG A 71 6.24 -2.14 16.99
N ALA A 72 7.25 -1.37 16.57
CA ALA A 72 8.36 -0.98 17.43
C ALA A 72 7.89 -0.19 18.66
N ALA A 73 6.99 0.78 18.47
CA ALA A 73 6.41 1.55 19.57
C ALA A 73 5.63 0.66 20.55
N ILE A 74 4.82 -0.29 20.07
CA ILE A 74 4.07 -1.24 20.92
C ILE A 74 5.03 -2.11 21.74
N HIS A 75 6.13 -2.57 21.17
CA HIS A 75 7.12 -3.35 21.90
C HIS A 75 7.78 -2.57 23.04
N ASN A 76 7.91 -1.24 22.90
CA ASN A 76 8.46 -0.36 23.92
C ASN A 76 7.49 -0.03 25.07
N ILE A 77 6.20 -0.40 24.95
CA ILE A 77 5.22 -0.19 26.02
C ILE A 77 5.51 -1.14 27.19
N GLY A 78 6.03 -0.58 28.29
CA GLY A 78 6.21 -1.26 29.57
C GLY A 78 4.99 -1.16 30.50
N ASP A 79 5.17 -1.62 31.74
CA ASP A 79 4.12 -1.63 32.77
C ASP A 79 3.92 -0.27 33.47
N ASP A 80 4.81 0.69 33.23
CA ASP A 80 4.77 2.00 33.85
C ASP A 80 3.73 2.94 33.22
N PRO A 81 3.03 3.77 34.03
CA PRO A 81 2.14 4.79 33.48
C PRO A 81 2.88 5.72 32.51
N GLY A 82 2.30 5.93 31.32
CA GLY A 82 2.91 6.77 30.28
C GLY A 82 3.95 6.07 29.41
N SER A 83 4.20 4.77 29.60
CA SER A 83 5.07 3.96 28.74
C SER A 83 4.63 3.89 27.27
N ASN A 84 3.39 4.31 26.98
CA ASN A 84 2.82 4.40 25.64
C ASN A 84 3.13 5.72 24.90
N ALA A 85 3.95 6.62 25.46
CA ALA A 85 4.31 7.88 24.81
C ALA A 85 4.87 7.69 23.39
N SER A 86 5.74 6.68 23.20
CA SER A 86 6.31 6.38 21.87
C SER A 86 5.26 5.99 20.83
N LEU A 87 4.12 5.46 21.25
CA LEU A 87 3.02 5.12 20.36
C LEU A 87 2.27 6.39 19.91
N TYR A 88 2.15 7.41 20.77
CA TYR A 88 1.58 8.70 20.38
C TYR A 88 2.44 9.45 19.34
N ASP A 89 3.76 9.25 19.36
CA ASP A 89 4.66 9.91 18.41
C ASP A 89 4.55 9.35 16.98
N VAL A 90 4.23 8.05 16.85
CA VAL A 90 4.22 7.37 15.55
C VAL A 90 2.81 7.11 15.03
N TYR A 91 1.82 6.92 15.90
CA TYR A 91 0.47 6.59 15.49
C TYR A 91 -0.39 7.84 15.32
N ASN A 92 -0.96 7.97 14.12
CA ASN A 92 -1.96 8.98 13.83
C ASN A 92 -3.11 8.37 13.02
N ARG A 93 -4.35 8.57 13.50
CA ARG A 93 -5.56 8.03 12.88
C ARG A 93 -5.78 8.52 11.46
N ASP A 94 -5.43 9.77 11.16
CA ASP A 94 -5.56 10.36 9.82
C ASP A 94 -4.53 9.80 8.85
N VAL A 95 -3.30 9.52 9.32
CA VAL A 95 -2.27 8.84 8.51
C VAL A 95 -2.75 7.42 8.16
N THR A 96 -3.26 6.69 9.14
CA THR A 96 -3.91 5.38 8.93
C THR A 96 -5.03 5.47 7.89
N ALA A 97 -5.95 6.43 8.03
CA ALA A 97 -7.04 6.61 7.08
C ALA A 97 -6.56 7.00 5.67
N GLY A 98 -5.51 7.82 5.58
CA GLY A 98 -4.87 8.21 4.31
C GLY A 98 -4.28 7.01 3.57
N LEU A 99 -3.54 6.16 4.28
CA LEU A 99 -2.97 4.93 3.73
C LEU A 99 -4.07 3.93 3.31
N VAL A 100 -5.15 3.79 4.10
CA VAL A 100 -6.32 2.98 3.70
C VAL A 100 -6.92 3.50 2.40
N ARG A 101 -7.15 4.81 2.27
CA ARG A 101 -7.68 5.41 1.03
C ARG A 101 -6.73 5.22 -0.15
N ALA A 102 -5.42 5.32 0.07
CA ALA A 102 -4.43 5.08 -0.97
C ALA A 102 -4.48 3.64 -1.48
N LEU A 103 -4.57 2.65 -0.58
CA LEU A 103 -4.74 1.24 -0.93
C LEU A 103 -6.08 0.96 -1.62
N GLN A 104 -7.17 1.59 -1.16
CA GLN A 104 -8.50 1.46 -1.80
C GLN A 104 -8.58 2.16 -3.16
N GLY A 105 -7.74 3.17 -3.39
CA GLY A 105 -7.60 3.87 -4.67
C GLY A 105 -6.81 3.09 -5.72
N VAL A 106 -6.21 1.94 -5.35
CA VAL A 106 -5.53 1.07 -6.31
C VAL A 106 -6.54 0.53 -7.32
N PRO A 107 -6.31 0.69 -8.64
CA PRO A 107 -7.21 0.17 -9.65
C PRO A 107 -7.12 -1.37 -9.70
N VAL A 108 -7.96 -2.05 -8.92
CA VAL A 108 -7.93 -3.52 -8.75
C VAL A 108 -8.10 -4.31 -10.05
N HIS A 109 -8.75 -3.71 -11.06
CA HIS A 109 -8.93 -4.29 -12.39
C HIS A 109 -7.65 -4.27 -13.25
N GLU A 110 -6.64 -3.50 -12.84
CA GLU A 110 -5.34 -3.43 -13.48
C GLU A 110 -4.30 -4.35 -12.82
N LEU A 111 -4.67 -5.04 -11.73
CA LEU A 111 -3.79 -6.00 -11.05
C LEU A 111 -3.70 -7.29 -11.87
N ALA A 112 -2.48 -7.83 -11.98
CA ALA A 112 -2.16 -8.96 -12.85
C ALA A 112 -2.68 -10.30 -12.32
N SER A 113 -3.05 -10.38 -11.04
CA SER A 113 -3.55 -11.62 -10.43
C SER A 113 -4.55 -11.38 -9.31
N GLY A 114 -5.41 -12.37 -9.08
CA GLY A 114 -6.32 -12.37 -7.92
C GLY A 114 -5.58 -12.33 -6.59
N GLN A 115 -4.36 -12.88 -6.53
CA GLN A 115 -3.51 -12.80 -5.34
C GLN A 115 -3.09 -11.36 -5.02
N GLN A 116 -2.74 -10.55 -6.03
CA GLN A 116 -2.44 -9.13 -5.84
C GLN A 116 -3.65 -8.37 -5.31
N VAL A 117 -4.85 -8.64 -5.86
CA VAL A 117 -6.11 -8.04 -5.39
C VAL A 117 -6.35 -8.38 -3.93
N GLN A 118 -6.24 -9.67 -3.57
CA GLN A 118 -6.43 -10.13 -2.19
C GLN A 118 -5.42 -9.52 -1.23
N ALA A 119 -4.15 -9.40 -1.64
CA ALA A 119 -3.11 -8.81 -0.80
C ALA A 119 -3.36 -7.31 -0.54
N ILE A 120 -3.72 -6.53 -1.57
CA ILE A 120 -4.03 -5.10 -1.40
C ILE A 120 -5.27 -4.88 -0.53
N LEU A 121 -6.34 -5.64 -0.76
CA LEU A 121 -7.53 -5.57 0.09
C LEU A 121 -7.25 -6.04 1.53
N GLY A 122 -6.41 -7.06 1.68
CA GLY A 122 -5.93 -7.55 2.97
C GLY A 122 -5.17 -6.47 3.73
N LEU A 123 -4.23 -5.78 3.09
CA LEU A 123 -3.50 -4.64 3.66
C LEU A 123 -4.46 -3.54 4.12
N ALA A 124 -5.40 -3.12 3.26
CA ALA A 124 -6.34 -2.04 3.59
C ALA A 124 -7.21 -2.40 4.80
N ASN A 125 -7.76 -3.62 4.85
CA ASN A 125 -8.60 -4.08 5.95
C ASN A 125 -7.82 -4.21 7.25
N GLN A 126 -6.63 -4.83 7.21
CA GLN A 126 -5.81 -5.01 8.41
C GLN A 126 -5.32 -3.67 8.95
N LEU A 127 -5.10 -2.66 8.09
CA LEU A 127 -4.74 -1.32 8.53
C LEU A 127 -5.90 -0.62 9.27
N VAL A 128 -7.15 -0.84 8.87
CA VAL A 128 -8.33 -0.37 9.62
C VAL A 128 -8.42 -1.07 10.99
N PHE A 129 -8.27 -2.39 11.01
CA PHE A 129 -8.35 -3.16 12.25
C PHE A 129 -7.22 -2.83 13.21
N MET A 130 -6.00 -2.70 12.69
CA MET A 130 -4.84 -2.20 13.44
C MET A 130 -5.14 -0.82 14.01
N GLY A 131 -5.69 0.11 13.21
CA GLY A 131 -6.04 1.44 13.69
C GLY A 131 -6.99 1.38 14.90
N ASN A 132 -8.06 0.59 14.80
CA ASN A 132 -9.01 0.43 15.90
C ASN A 132 -8.37 -0.24 17.13
N ALA A 133 -7.48 -1.22 16.94
CA ALA A 133 -6.77 -1.86 18.04
C ALA A 133 -5.79 -0.91 18.72
N THR A 134 -5.08 -0.08 17.95
CA THR A 134 -4.16 0.94 18.47
C THR A 134 -4.90 2.04 19.22
N ASP A 135 -6.06 2.50 18.72
CA ASP A 135 -6.91 3.45 19.44
C ASP A 135 -7.33 2.92 20.83
N LYS A 136 -7.70 1.64 20.91
CA LYS A 136 -8.01 0.99 22.19
C LYS A 136 -6.80 0.88 23.12
N LEU A 137 -5.61 0.71 22.56
CA LEU A 137 -4.36 0.64 23.32
C LEU A 137 -3.91 2.03 23.84
N LEU A 138 -4.21 3.09 23.10
CA LEU A 138 -3.97 4.48 23.53
C LEU A 138 -5.03 4.98 24.51
N GLY A 139 -6.27 4.49 24.38
CA GLY A 139 -7.35 4.75 25.30
C GLY A 139 -7.09 4.14 26.69
N ALA A 140 -7.76 4.69 27.71
CA ALA A 140 -7.71 4.09 29.03
C ALA A 140 -8.36 2.67 28.98
N PRO A 141 -7.72 1.62 29.54
CA PRO A 141 -8.33 0.28 29.61
C PRO A 141 -9.73 0.28 30.25
N SER A 142 -9.98 1.28 31.10
CA SER A 142 -11.26 1.60 31.74
C SER A 142 -12.31 2.22 30.81
N MET A 143 -12.14 2.24 29.49
CA MET A 143 -13.14 2.78 28.56
C MET A 143 -14.12 1.72 28.05
N GLU A 144 -13.79 0.42 28.18
CA GLU A 144 -14.72 -0.65 27.85
C GLU A 144 -15.51 -1.06 29.10
N THR A 145 -16.84 -1.09 28.99
CA THR A 145 -17.78 -1.33 30.10
C THR A 145 -17.49 -2.62 30.87
N GLU A 146 -16.98 -3.65 30.19
CA GLU A 146 -16.60 -4.93 30.82
C GLU A 146 -15.31 -4.80 31.65
N ASN A 147 -14.33 -4.05 31.15
CA ASN A 147 -13.08 -3.78 31.86
C ASN A 147 -13.32 -2.87 33.08
N LEU A 148 -14.24 -1.91 32.98
CA LEU A 148 -14.70 -1.11 34.11
C LEU A 148 -15.29 -1.98 35.22
N LYS A 149 -16.23 -2.86 34.88
CA LYS A 149 -16.83 -3.80 35.84
C LYS A 149 -15.79 -4.71 36.48
N ALA A 150 -14.80 -5.16 35.70
CA ALA A 150 -13.70 -5.98 36.22
C ALA A 150 -12.77 -5.17 37.14
N LEU A 151 -12.52 -3.89 36.86
CA LEU A 151 -11.73 -3.00 37.72
C LEU A 151 -12.49 -2.58 38.99
N GLU A 152 -13.80 -2.38 38.90
CA GLU A 152 -14.69 -2.05 40.02
C GLU A 152 -14.87 -3.23 40.97
N SER A 153 -14.95 -4.46 40.46
CA SER A 153 -15.10 -5.67 41.28
C SER A 153 -13.89 -5.96 42.18
N VAL A 154 -12.72 -5.40 41.83
CA VAL A 154 -11.49 -5.49 42.63
C VAL A 154 -11.46 -4.44 43.77
N GLY A 155 -12.31 -3.41 43.73
CA GLY A 155 -12.44 -2.42 44.79
C GLY A 155 -11.16 -1.60 45.07
N GLY A 156 -10.74 -1.56 46.33
CA GLY A 156 -9.58 -0.78 46.80
C GLY A 156 -8.23 -1.52 46.74
N ASP A 157 -8.19 -2.77 46.30
CA ASP A 157 -6.94 -3.53 46.23
C ASP A 157 -6.05 -3.04 45.07
N HIS A 158 -5.09 -2.18 45.41
CA HIS A 158 -4.14 -1.62 44.45
C HIS A 158 -3.29 -2.69 43.74
N ALA A 159 -2.94 -3.79 44.42
CA ALA A 159 -2.10 -4.83 43.84
C ALA A 159 -2.89 -5.64 42.80
N GLN A 160 -4.13 -5.99 43.13
CA GLN A 160 -5.00 -6.73 42.21
C GLN A 160 -5.46 -5.85 41.03
N ARG A 161 -5.70 -4.54 41.24
CA ARG A 161 -5.96 -3.60 40.14
C ARG A 161 -4.78 -3.49 39.18
N ARG A 162 -3.55 -3.38 39.69
CA ARG A 162 -2.34 -3.35 38.85
C ARG A 162 -2.19 -4.63 38.02
N ARG A 163 -2.42 -5.80 38.62
CA ARG A 163 -2.40 -7.09 37.90
C ARG A 163 -3.43 -7.13 36.77
N LEU A 164 -4.67 -6.73 37.05
CA LEU A 164 -5.73 -6.70 36.04
C LEU A 164 -5.39 -5.74 34.91
N SER A 165 -4.90 -4.53 35.22
CA SER A 165 -4.44 -3.57 34.20
C SER A 165 -3.33 -4.14 33.31
N ASN A 166 -2.36 -4.86 33.87
CA ASN A 166 -1.28 -5.47 33.10
C ASN A 166 -1.80 -6.59 32.17
N ILE A 167 -2.77 -7.38 32.62
CA ILE A 167 -3.43 -8.40 31.79
C ILE A 167 -4.16 -7.73 30.62
N LEU A 168 -4.97 -6.70 30.90
CA LEU A 168 -5.70 -5.96 29.87
C LEU A 168 -4.73 -5.33 28.85
N LEU A 169 -3.66 -4.69 29.33
CA LEU A 169 -2.63 -4.12 28.47
C LEU A 169 -1.99 -5.18 27.57
N THR A 170 -1.67 -6.35 28.12
CA THR A 170 -1.09 -7.47 27.36
C THR A 170 -2.04 -7.94 26.24
N VAL A 171 -3.34 -8.05 26.53
CA VAL A 171 -4.35 -8.44 25.54
C VAL A 171 -4.46 -7.40 24.43
N LEU A 172 -4.51 -6.11 24.78
CA LEU A 172 -4.58 -5.02 23.81
C LEU A 172 -3.34 -4.96 22.91
N LYS A 173 -2.14 -5.09 23.50
CA LYS A 173 -0.88 -5.19 22.75
C LYS A 173 -0.90 -6.36 21.78
N LYS A 174 -1.28 -7.55 22.25
CA LYS A 174 -1.35 -8.76 21.41
C LYS A 174 -2.33 -8.58 20.26
N ASN A 175 -3.48 -7.98 20.50
CA ASN A 175 -4.47 -7.75 19.45
C ASN A 175 -3.94 -6.81 18.36
N ALA A 176 -3.30 -5.70 18.73
CA ALA A 176 -2.68 -4.79 17.76
C ALA A 176 -1.53 -5.47 16.99
N LEU A 177 -0.67 -6.22 17.68
CA LEU A 177 0.43 -6.98 17.05
C LEU A 177 -0.07 -8.02 16.04
N ASN A 178 -1.16 -8.74 16.33
CA ASN A 178 -1.74 -9.70 15.40
C ASN A 178 -2.13 -9.04 14.06
N HIS A 179 -2.70 -7.84 14.09
CA HIS A 179 -3.04 -7.11 12.86
C HIS A 179 -1.80 -6.66 12.09
N LEU A 180 -0.76 -6.23 12.81
CA LEU A 180 0.54 -5.88 12.21
C LEU A 180 1.20 -7.09 11.54
N ASP A 181 1.07 -8.28 12.13
CA ASP A 181 1.57 -9.53 11.54
C ASP A 181 0.81 -9.89 10.27
N LYS A 182 -0.52 -9.68 10.25
CA LYS A 182 -1.31 -9.84 9.03
C LYS A 182 -0.96 -8.83 7.94
N ILE A 183 -0.60 -7.59 8.29
CA ILE A 183 -0.09 -6.61 7.32
C ILE A 183 1.21 -7.13 6.68
N GLU A 184 2.13 -7.66 7.48
CA GLU A 184 3.39 -8.24 6.99
C GLU A 184 3.14 -9.45 6.08
N GLU A 185 2.22 -10.35 6.46
CA GLU A 185 1.82 -11.50 5.63
C GLU A 185 1.27 -11.05 4.27
N HIS A 186 0.36 -10.07 4.25
CA HIS A 186 -0.23 -9.57 2.99
C HIS A 186 0.81 -8.85 2.12
N TYR A 187 1.71 -8.07 2.73
CA TYR A 187 2.80 -7.43 2.00
C TYR A 187 3.74 -8.47 1.37
N ASN A 188 4.15 -9.48 2.13
CA ASN A 188 5.03 -10.54 1.61
C ASN A 188 4.34 -11.36 0.51
N SER A 189 3.03 -11.61 0.64
CA SER A 189 2.24 -12.20 -0.43
C SER A 189 2.25 -11.35 -1.69
N LEU A 190 2.04 -10.03 -1.57
CA LEU A 190 2.12 -9.10 -2.71
C LEU A 190 3.51 -9.11 -3.35
N LYS A 191 4.57 -9.01 -2.55
CA LYS A 191 5.96 -9.00 -3.01
C LYS A 191 6.30 -10.28 -3.78
N SER A 192 5.86 -11.44 -3.29
CA SER A 192 6.11 -12.73 -3.96
C SER A 192 5.50 -12.82 -5.37
N THR A 193 4.44 -12.05 -5.66
CA THR A 193 3.85 -12.00 -7.01
C THR A 193 4.66 -11.17 -8.02
N LEU A 194 5.68 -10.46 -7.56
CA LEU A 194 6.58 -9.66 -8.40
C LEU A 194 7.90 -10.39 -8.70
N GLU A 195 8.26 -11.35 -7.84
CA GLU A 195 9.48 -12.14 -7.95
C GLU A 195 9.29 -13.41 -8.80
N ASN A 196 8.04 -13.79 -9.09
CA ASN A 196 7.64 -14.91 -9.96
C ASN A 196 7.21 -14.41 -11.34
#